data_AF-A0A644WYU9-F1
#
_entry.id   AF-A0A644WYU9-F1
#
_cell.length_a   1.000
_cell.length_b   1.000
_cell.length_c   1.000
_cell.angle_alpha   90.00
_cell.angle_beta   90.00
_cell.angle_gamma   90.00
#
_symmetry.space_group_name_H-M   'P 1'
#
loop_
_entity.id
_entity.type
_entity.pdbx_description
1 polymer ?
#
loop_
_entity_poly.entity_id
_entity_poly.type
_entity_poly.pdbx_seq_one_letter_code
_entity_poly.pdbx_strand_id
1 'polypeptide(L)'
;MTTIDILNNLLHENADILDFTFCVFPKQRLLQNNLKFEEIEDCHFREALKIRDEHHLPFWDSMMLTYFDKSSTSDKILESALRHNSPNKKFISHDLAQLKQESLLMNDSVLAVNSTVLMKNGEYKHILLLDFHIPISESNSNQVIKVIKCLGLNSGFVLESGESYHYVGKEIISYETLVELLIKSLFFSPIIDRTWVAHQLIEKSCSLRIGYKHNVEPKLIYELNGK
;
A
#
# COMPACT_ATOMS: atom_id res chain seq x y z
N MET A 1 13.85 -8.08 -10.39
CA MET A 1 13.46 -6.68 -10.65
C MET A 1 12.82 -6.14 -9.38
N THR A 2 13.37 -5.06 -8.81
CA THR A 2 12.83 -4.37 -7.63
C THR A 2 11.85 -3.27 -8.06
N THR A 3 11.20 -2.57 -7.12
CA THR A 3 10.33 -1.44 -7.47
C THR A 3 11.10 -0.35 -8.23
N ILE A 4 12.34 -0.05 -7.82
CA ILE A 4 13.21 0.92 -8.52
C ILE A 4 13.46 0.49 -9.98
N ASP A 5 13.74 -0.79 -10.20
CA ASP A 5 13.98 -1.32 -11.56
C ASP A 5 12.70 -1.20 -12.42
N ILE A 6 11.52 -1.43 -11.84
CA ILE A 6 10.22 -1.24 -12.51
C ILE A 6 10.01 0.23 -12.89
N LEU A 7 10.29 1.16 -11.99
CA LEU A 7 10.15 2.60 -12.29
C LEU A 7 11.08 3.03 -13.42
N ASN A 8 12.31 2.49 -13.47
CA ASN A 8 13.22 2.72 -14.61
C ASN A 8 12.61 2.20 -15.91
N ASN A 9 12.04 0.99 -15.91
CA ASN A 9 11.35 0.44 -17.08
C ASN A 9 10.19 1.34 -17.52
N LEU A 10 9.40 1.87 -16.59
CA LEU A 10 8.30 2.79 -16.90
C LEU A 10 8.79 4.10 -17.55
N LEU A 11 9.93 4.65 -17.13
CA LEU A 11 10.54 5.83 -17.79
C LEU A 11 10.97 5.50 -19.22
N HIS A 12 11.49 4.29 -19.45
CA HIS A 12 11.91 3.85 -20.77
C HIS A 12 10.73 3.56 -21.70
N GLU A 13 9.66 2.94 -21.19
CA GLU A 13 8.46 2.60 -21.95
C GLU A 13 7.56 3.83 -22.19
N ASN A 14 7.54 4.80 -21.28
CA ASN A 14 6.72 6.01 -21.37
C ASN A 14 7.57 7.27 -21.43
N ALA A 15 7.94 7.66 -22.65
CA ALA A 15 8.77 8.84 -22.90
C ALA A 15 8.15 10.16 -22.43
N ASP A 16 6.87 10.20 -22.08
CA ASP A 16 6.17 11.40 -21.61
C ASP A 16 6.30 11.64 -20.10
N ILE A 17 6.72 10.64 -19.32
CA ILE A 17 7.03 10.82 -17.90
C ILE A 17 8.32 11.63 -17.80
N LEU A 18 8.30 12.69 -17.00
CA LEU A 18 9.47 13.50 -16.67
C LEU A 18 10.12 13.00 -15.38
N ASP A 19 9.35 12.90 -14.30
CA ASP A 19 9.83 12.50 -12.98
C ASP A 19 8.76 11.74 -12.18
N PHE A 20 9.21 10.95 -11.20
CA PHE A 20 8.34 10.33 -10.20
C PHE A 20 8.28 11.14 -8.91
N THR A 21 7.15 11.05 -8.22
CA THR A 21 7.00 11.58 -6.87
C THR A 21 7.32 10.51 -5.83
N PHE A 22 8.01 10.90 -4.77
CA PHE A 22 8.37 10.06 -3.64
C PHE A 22 7.90 10.68 -2.33
N CYS A 23 7.68 9.82 -1.34
CA CYS A 23 7.25 10.20 -0.01
C CYS A 23 8.13 9.51 1.04
N VAL A 24 8.41 10.21 2.13
CA VAL A 24 9.06 9.65 3.31
C VAL A 24 8.04 9.60 4.44
N PHE A 25 7.72 8.39 4.87
CA PHE A 25 6.82 8.15 5.99
C PHE A 25 7.62 7.90 7.27
N PRO A 26 7.15 8.40 8.42
CA PRO A 26 7.71 7.98 9.70
C PRO A 26 7.44 6.48 9.91
N LYS A 27 8.32 5.81 10.65
CA LYS A 27 8.09 4.42 11.05
C LYS A 27 6.75 4.28 11.76
N GLN A 28 5.93 3.34 11.28
CA GLN A 28 4.62 3.07 11.88
C GLN A 28 4.81 2.60 13.32
N ARG A 29 4.12 3.28 14.24
CA ARG A 29 4.09 2.90 15.65
C ARG A 29 2.94 1.93 15.88
N LEU A 30 3.20 0.89 16.67
CA LEU A 30 2.17 -0.08 17.07
C LEU A 30 1.08 0.62 17.90
N LEU A 31 -0.14 0.09 17.87
CA LEU A 31 -1.29 0.70 18.55
C LEU A 31 -1.02 0.87 20.05
N GLN A 32 -0.43 -0.13 20.71
CA GLN A 32 -0.06 -0.09 22.12
C GLN A 32 0.98 0.98 22.49
N ASN A 33 1.72 1.50 21.50
CA ASN A 33 2.67 2.60 21.73
C ASN A 33 2.00 3.98 21.61
N ASN A 34 0.79 4.02 21.06
CA ASN A 34 0.01 5.24 20.83
C ASN A 34 -1.16 5.37 21.80
N LEU A 35 -1.62 4.27 22.36
CA LEU A 35 -2.77 4.20 23.24
C LEU A 35 -2.38 3.47 24.53
N LYS A 36 -2.72 4.07 25.67
CA LYS A 36 -2.62 3.38 26.96
C LYS A 36 -3.77 2.40 27.07
N PHE A 37 -3.46 1.11 27.09
CA PHE A 37 -4.47 0.06 27.23
C PHE A 37 -4.94 -0.05 28.68
N GLU A 38 -6.25 -0.06 28.86
CA GLU A 38 -6.91 -0.55 30.07
C GLU A 38 -7.49 -1.94 29.77
N GLU A 39 -8.31 -2.48 30.68
CA GLU A 39 -8.81 -3.85 30.58
C GLU A 39 -9.65 -4.08 29.31
N ILE A 40 -10.47 -3.10 28.92
CA ILE A 40 -11.33 -3.20 27.73
C ILE A 40 -10.47 -3.19 26.46
N GLU A 41 -9.48 -2.29 26.34
CA GLU A 41 -8.60 -2.26 25.17
C GLU A 41 -7.76 -3.53 25.04
N ASP A 42 -7.23 -4.03 26.15
CA ASP A 42 -6.44 -5.26 26.15
C ASP A 42 -7.29 -6.49 25.75
N CYS A 43 -8.55 -6.53 26.19
CA CYS A 43 -9.49 -7.57 25.78
C CYS A 43 -9.72 -7.56 24.26
N HIS A 44 -10.07 -6.41 23.69
CA HIS A 44 -10.25 -6.26 22.24
C HIS A 44 -8.97 -6.58 21.47
N PHE A 45 -7.82 -6.10 21.93
CA PHE A 45 -6.54 -6.36 21.27
C PHE A 45 -6.19 -7.84 21.21
N ARG A 46 -6.34 -8.57 22.31
CA ARG A 46 -6.07 -10.02 22.35
C ARG A 46 -7.05 -10.81 21.49
N GLU A 47 -8.34 -10.47 21.51
CA GLU A 47 -9.35 -11.09 20.66
C GLU A 47 -9.05 -10.83 19.17
N ALA A 48 -8.67 -9.60 18.82
CA ALA A 48 -8.30 -9.23 17.46
C ALA A 48 -7.06 -9.99 16.95
N LEU A 49 -6.03 -10.18 17.80
CA LEU A 49 -4.87 -10.98 17.44
C LEU A 49 -5.25 -12.44 17.19
N LYS A 50 -6.13 -13.03 18.01
CA LYS A 50 -6.63 -14.38 17.78
C LYS A 50 -7.36 -14.51 16.44
N ILE A 51 -8.28 -13.59 16.14
CA ILE A 51 -9.03 -13.54 14.87
C ILE A 51 -8.05 -13.43 13.69
N ARG A 52 -7.05 -12.54 13.80
CA ARG A 52 -6.03 -12.36 12.78
C ARG A 52 -5.20 -13.62 12.56
N ASP A 53 -4.78 -14.30 13.62
CA ASP A 53 -3.98 -15.52 13.50
C ASP A 53 -4.79 -16.66 12.90
N GLU A 54 -6.08 -16.75 13.23
CA GLU A 54 -6.99 -17.80 12.74
C GLU A 54 -7.41 -17.59 11.28
N HIS A 55 -7.66 -16.34 10.86
CA HIS A 55 -8.25 -16.01 9.56
C HIS A 55 -7.34 -15.23 8.63
N HIS A 56 -6.13 -14.87 9.06
CA HIS A 56 -5.17 -14.05 8.32
C HIS A 56 -5.74 -12.69 7.87
N LEU A 57 -6.64 -12.12 8.67
CA LEU A 57 -7.25 -10.82 8.39
C LEU A 57 -6.30 -9.65 8.70
N PRO A 58 -6.44 -8.51 7.99
CA PRO A 58 -5.78 -7.27 8.40
C PRO A 58 -6.10 -6.92 9.85
N PHE A 59 -5.15 -6.26 10.53
CA PHE A 59 -5.28 -5.93 11.95
C PHE A 59 -6.55 -5.14 12.26
N TRP A 60 -6.84 -4.08 11.49
CA TRP A 60 -8.02 -3.25 11.72
C TRP A 60 -9.33 -3.97 11.39
N ASP A 61 -9.33 -4.94 10.48
CA ASP A 61 -10.51 -5.76 10.19
C ASP A 61 -10.80 -6.68 11.37
N SER A 62 -9.75 -7.35 11.85
CA SER A 62 -9.82 -8.19 13.04
C SER A 62 -10.27 -7.41 14.27
N MET A 63 -9.74 -6.19 14.45
CA MET A 63 -10.12 -5.30 15.54
C MET A 63 -11.60 -4.91 15.47
N MET A 64 -12.11 -4.51 14.31
CA MET A 64 -13.52 -4.13 14.15
C MET A 64 -14.47 -5.32 14.38
N LEU A 65 -14.07 -6.54 14.04
CA LEU A 65 -14.88 -7.73 14.31
C LEU A 65 -15.07 -7.98 15.82
N THR A 66 -14.13 -7.56 16.67
CA THR A 66 -14.28 -7.70 18.13
C THR A 66 -15.38 -6.83 18.73
N TYR A 67 -15.94 -5.88 17.96
CA TYR A 67 -17.02 -4.99 18.42
C TYR A 67 -18.40 -5.58 18.19
N PHE A 68 -18.52 -6.63 17.37
CA PHE A 68 -19.82 -7.20 17.02
C PHE A 68 -20.48 -7.83 18.24
N ASP A 69 -21.75 -7.47 18.48
CA ASP A 69 -22.58 -7.94 19.58
C ASP A 69 -22.00 -7.77 21.00
N LYS A 70 -21.06 -6.82 21.19
CA LYS A 70 -20.52 -6.49 22.52
C LYS A 70 -21.25 -5.30 23.13
N SER A 71 -21.58 -5.42 24.42
CA SER A 71 -22.17 -4.32 25.20
C SER A 71 -21.15 -3.35 25.80
N SER A 72 -19.86 -3.73 25.81
CA SER A 72 -18.75 -2.93 26.33
C SER A 72 -17.67 -2.85 25.26
N THR A 73 -17.35 -1.63 24.83
CA THR A 73 -16.41 -1.35 23.74
C THR A 73 -15.52 -0.15 24.06
N SER A 74 -14.38 -0.01 23.36
CA SER A 74 -13.46 1.11 23.57
C SER A 74 -13.58 2.19 22.49
N ASP A 75 -14.11 3.36 22.85
CA ASP A 75 -14.13 4.51 21.94
C ASP A 75 -12.71 4.93 21.52
N LYS A 76 -11.71 4.78 22.40
CA LYS A 76 -10.32 5.14 22.12
C LYS A 76 -9.72 4.31 20.97
N ILE A 77 -10.12 3.04 20.85
CA ILE A 77 -9.69 2.18 19.73
C ILE A 77 -10.37 2.63 18.43
N LEU A 78 -11.66 2.98 18.46
CA LEU A 78 -12.38 3.49 17.29
C LEU A 78 -11.78 4.81 16.79
N GLU A 79 -11.49 5.74 17.70
CA GLU A 79 -10.79 6.99 17.40
C GLU A 79 -9.40 6.73 16.81
N SER A 80 -8.67 5.76 17.36
CA SER A 80 -7.34 5.38 16.85
C SER A 80 -7.40 4.81 15.43
N ALA A 81 -8.51 4.19 15.03
CA ALA A 81 -8.70 3.66 13.68
C ALA A 81 -8.77 4.75 12.62
N LEU A 82 -9.16 5.97 13.00
CA LEU A 82 -9.20 7.14 12.12
C LEU A 82 -7.83 7.80 11.94
N ARG A 83 -6.82 7.37 12.72
CA ARG A 83 -5.49 8.01 12.69
C ARG A 83 -4.82 7.78 11.35
N HIS A 84 -4.51 8.87 10.67
CA HIS A 84 -3.82 8.86 9.41
C HIS A 84 -2.32 9.15 9.58
N ASN A 85 -1.47 8.31 8.98
CA ASN A 85 -0.02 8.48 9.00
C ASN A 85 0.43 9.24 7.74
N SER A 86 0.37 10.56 7.79
CA SER A 86 0.79 11.41 6.68
C SER A 86 2.30 11.36 6.44
N PRO A 87 2.76 11.57 5.20
CA PRO A 87 4.19 11.63 4.90
C PRO A 87 4.82 12.87 5.54
N ASN A 88 6.04 12.72 6.06
CA ASN A 88 6.82 13.85 6.60
C ASN A 88 7.44 14.71 5.49
N LYS A 89 7.68 14.11 4.33
CA LYS A 89 8.31 14.76 3.17
C LYS A 89 7.73 14.17 1.88
N LYS A 90 7.43 15.03 0.92
CA LYS A 90 7.06 14.67 -0.45
C LYS A 90 7.98 15.43 -1.42
N PHE A 91 8.54 14.76 -2.41
CA PHE A 91 9.50 15.35 -3.34
C PHE A 91 9.49 14.62 -4.69
N ILE A 92 10.04 15.25 -5.72
CA ILE A 92 10.09 14.74 -7.09
C ILE A 92 11.55 14.39 -7.42
N SER A 93 11.77 13.28 -8.14
CA SER A 93 13.11 12.87 -8.58
C SER A 93 13.07 12.01 -9.84
N HIS A 94 14.07 12.19 -10.71
CA HIS A 94 14.41 11.28 -11.81
C HIS A 94 15.59 10.36 -11.45
N ASP A 95 16.37 10.66 -10.41
CA ASP A 95 17.54 9.87 -10.04
C ASP A 95 17.14 8.68 -9.17
N LEU A 96 16.69 7.62 -9.83
CA LEU A 96 16.28 6.38 -9.20
C LEU A 96 17.47 5.61 -8.59
N ALA A 97 18.70 5.84 -9.08
CA ALA A 97 19.88 5.19 -8.55
C ALA A 97 20.26 5.77 -7.18
N GLN A 98 20.22 7.10 -7.04
CA GLN A 98 20.41 7.78 -5.76
C GLN A 98 19.35 7.33 -4.74
N LEU A 99 18.08 7.29 -5.15
CA LEU A 99 16.98 6.86 -4.26
C LEU A 99 17.14 5.44 -3.73
N LYS A 100 17.67 4.53 -4.56
CA LYS A 100 17.99 3.17 -4.13
C LYS A 100 19.01 3.18 -3.00
N GLN A 101 20.07 3.99 -3.12
CA GLN A 101 21.09 4.12 -2.07
C GLN A 101 20.51 4.78 -0.80
N GLU A 102 19.74 5.86 -0.95
CA GLU A 102 19.12 6.55 0.18
C GLU A 102 18.18 5.62 0.97
N SER A 103 17.43 4.77 0.27
CA SER A 103 16.51 3.82 0.91
C SER A 103 17.21 2.82 1.84
N LEU A 104 18.47 2.49 1.57
CA LEU A 104 19.28 1.57 2.39
C LEU A 104 19.79 2.23 3.67
N LEU A 105 19.84 3.56 3.71
CA LEU A 105 20.35 4.35 4.84
C LEU A 105 19.25 4.78 5.81
N MET A 106 17.97 4.56 5.46
CA MET A 106 16.83 4.96 6.28
C MET A 106 16.50 3.92 7.36
N ASN A 107 16.79 4.24 8.62
CA ASN A 107 16.53 3.34 9.75
C ASN A 107 15.16 3.59 10.44
N ASP A 108 14.72 4.85 10.49
CA ASP A 108 13.51 5.27 11.23
C ASP A 108 12.40 5.83 10.34
N SER A 109 12.54 5.66 9.03
CA SER A 109 11.56 6.11 8.04
C SER A 109 11.46 5.13 6.88
N VAL A 110 10.38 5.25 6.12
CA VAL A 110 10.12 4.41 4.96
C VAL A 110 10.03 5.30 3.73
N LEU A 111 10.92 5.06 2.77
CA LEU A 111 10.81 5.64 1.43
C LEU A 111 9.76 4.88 0.62
N ALA A 112 8.84 5.64 0.04
CA ALA A 112 7.77 5.13 -0.80
C ALA A 112 7.73 5.88 -2.13
N VAL A 113 7.42 5.16 -3.21
CA VAL A 113 7.00 5.78 -4.46
C VAL A 113 5.56 6.22 -4.30
N ASN A 114 5.24 7.41 -4.79
CA ASN A 114 3.90 7.93 -4.85
C ASN A 114 3.36 7.79 -6.28
N SER A 115 2.05 7.53 -6.40
CA SER A 115 1.38 7.37 -7.69
C SER A 115 1.52 8.58 -8.61
N THR A 116 1.68 9.78 -8.05
CA THR A 116 1.75 11.02 -8.83
C THR A 116 3.05 11.05 -9.65
N VAL A 117 2.90 11.27 -10.94
CA VAL A 117 4.00 11.45 -11.89
C VAL A 117 3.92 12.83 -12.52
N LEU A 118 5.07 13.48 -12.68
CA LEU A 118 5.18 14.72 -13.44
C LEU A 118 5.42 14.37 -14.90
N MET A 119 4.57 14.88 -15.78
CA MET A 119 4.67 14.68 -17.22
C MET A 119 5.51 15.80 -17.85
N LYS A 120 6.11 15.53 -19.02
CA LYS A 120 6.94 16.51 -19.76
C LYS A 120 6.19 17.77 -20.19
N ASN A 121 4.87 17.69 -20.36
CA ASN A 121 4.01 18.83 -20.64
C ASN A 121 3.68 19.67 -19.38
N GLY A 122 4.21 19.30 -18.21
CA GLY A 122 3.97 19.96 -16.92
C GLY A 122 2.71 19.49 -16.19
N GLU A 123 1.93 18.58 -16.76
CA GLU A 123 0.76 18.01 -16.07
C GLU A 123 1.17 16.99 -15.02
N TYR A 124 0.34 16.85 -13.99
CA TYR A 124 0.41 15.72 -13.06
C TYR A 124 -0.60 14.65 -13.45
N LYS A 125 -0.14 13.41 -13.55
CA LYS A 125 -0.95 12.21 -13.76
C LYS A 125 -0.63 11.18 -12.68
N HIS A 126 -1.19 9.99 -12.81
CA HIS A 126 -0.95 8.91 -11.86
C HIS A 126 -0.57 7.60 -12.55
N ILE A 127 0.25 6.80 -11.87
CA ILE A 127 0.30 5.35 -12.03
C ILE A 127 -0.55 4.69 -10.95
N LEU A 128 -1.29 3.64 -11.28
CA LEU A 128 -2.04 2.91 -10.27
C LEU A 128 -1.08 2.12 -9.37
N LEU A 129 -1.22 2.27 -8.06
CA LEU A 129 -0.56 1.45 -7.05
C LEU A 129 -1.65 0.75 -6.23
N LEU A 130 -1.45 -0.51 -5.83
CA LEU A 130 -2.35 -1.21 -4.90
C LEU A 130 -1.55 -2.04 -3.89
N ASP A 131 -2.02 -2.08 -2.64
CA ASP A 131 -1.51 -2.94 -1.57
C ASP A 131 -2.48 -4.09 -1.30
N PHE A 132 -2.02 -5.32 -1.54
CA PHE A 132 -2.77 -6.56 -1.34
C PHE A 132 -2.35 -7.17 0.00
N HIS A 133 -3.27 -7.27 0.95
CA HIS A 133 -3.03 -7.79 2.31
C HIS A 133 -3.37 -9.28 2.45
N ILE A 134 -3.05 -10.08 1.43
CA ILE A 134 -3.22 -11.53 1.47
C ILE A 134 -1.87 -12.22 1.67
N PRO A 135 -1.78 -13.28 2.52
CA PRO A 135 -0.51 -13.96 2.78
C PRO A 135 0.16 -14.49 1.51
N ILE A 136 1.49 -14.55 1.53
CA ILE A 136 2.25 -15.03 0.38
C ILE A 136 2.10 -16.54 0.21
N SER A 137 1.60 -16.95 -0.95
CA SER A 137 1.61 -18.33 -1.44
C SER A 137 1.40 -18.37 -2.96
N GLU A 138 1.70 -19.50 -3.60
CA GLU A 138 1.41 -19.69 -5.03
C GLU A 138 -0.10 -19.62 -5.33
N SER A 139 -0.95 -20.12 -4.43
CA SER A 139 -2.40 -19.99 -4.57
C SER A 139 -2.84 -18.52 -4.50
N ASN A 140 -2.29 -17.75 -3.56
CA ASN A 140 -2.69 -16.35 -3.36
C ASN A 140 -2.15 -15.41 -4.42
N SER A 141 -0.96 -15.66 -4.99
CA SER A 141 -0.49 -14.90 -6.16
C SER A 141 -1.46 -15.03 -7.34
N ASN A 142 -2.01 -16.23 -7.56
CA ASN A 142 -3.06 -16.44 -8.56
C ASN A 142 -4.36 -15.68 -8.23
N GLN A 143 -4.73 -15.54 -6.95
CA GLN A 143 -5.88 -14.72 -6.55
C GLN A 143 -5.62 -13.23 -6.80
N VAL A 144 -4.43 -12.72 -6.46
CA VAL A 144 -4.03 -11.34 -6.75
C VAL A 144 -4.17 -11.05 -8.25
N ILE A 145 -3.65 -11.93 -9.12
CA ILE A 145 -3.76 -11.77 -10.58
C ILE A 145 -5.22 -11.78 -11.04
N LYS A 146 -6.09 -12.62 -10.46
CA LYS A 146 -7.52 -12.64 -10.79
C LYS A 146 -8.21 -11.33 -10.39
N VAL A 147 -7.92 -10.81 -9.19
CA VAL A 147 -8.47 -9.53 -8.71
C VAL A 147 -8.04 -8.38 -9.63
N ILE A 148 -6.76 -8.31 -10.00
CA ILE A 148 -6.23 -7.32 -10.95
C ILE A 148 -7.02 -7.36 -12.26
N LYS A 149 -7.27 -8.55 -12.82
CA LYS A 149 -8.08 -8.73 -14.03
C LYS A 149 -9.54 -8.32 -13.85
N CYS A 150 -10.15 -8.63 -12.70
CA CYS A 150 -11.51 -8.21 -12.39
C CYS A 150 -11.65 -6.69 -12.25
N LEU A 151 -10.58 -5.99 -11.87
CA LEU A 151 -10.52 -4.52 -11.88
C LEU A 151 -10.35 -3.94 -13.29
N GLY A 152 -10.26 -4.78 -14.33
CA GLY A 152 -10.07 -4.36 -15.72
C GLY A 152 -8.63 -3.96 -16.05
N LEU A 153 -7.68 -4.28 -15.17
CA LEU A 153 -6.27 -3.92 -15.33
C LEU A 153 -5.56 -4.97 -16.20
N ASN A 154 -4.99 -4.53 -17.31
CA ASN A 154 -4.40 -5.43 -18.30
C ASN A 154 -2.86 -5.35 -18.35
N SER A 155 -2.26 -4.34 -17.72
CA SER A 155 -0.82 -4.10 -17.81
C SER A 155 -0.24 -3.58 -16.48
N GLY A 156 0.82 -4.21 -15.99
CA GLY A 156 1.38 -3.90 -14.68
C GLY A 156 2.33 -4.94 -14.15
N PHE A 157 2.80 -4.71 -12.93
CA PHE A 157 3.76 -5.55 -12.24
C PHE A 157 3.22 -5.93 -10.88
N VAL A 158 3.32 -7.22 -10.53
CA VAL A 158 3.03 -7.73 -9.19
C VAL A 158 4.34 -8.06 -8.50
N LEU A 159 4.53 -7.47 -7.32
CA LEU A 159 5.69 -7.72 -6.47
C LEU A 159 5.27 -8.42 -5.20
N GLU A 160 6.10 -9.37 -4.75
CA GLU A 160 6.07 -9.86 -3.38
C GLU A 160 6.80 -8.87 -2.47
N SER A 161 6.15 -8.37 -1.43
CA SER A 161 6.70 -7.34 -0.54
C SER A 161 7.32 -7.93 0.74
N GLY A 162 7.12 -9.23 1.01
CA GLY A 162 7.65 -9.96 2.17
C GLY A 162 6.58 -10.58 3.07
N GLU A 163 5.44 -9.91 3.24
CA GLU A 163 4.25 -10.48 3.92
C GLU A 163 2.98 -10.36 3.06
N SER A 164 3.06 -9.62 1.96
CA SER A 164 1.93 -9.14 1.17
C SER A 164 2.35 -8.96 -0.29
N TYR A 165 1.45 -8.49 -1.14
CA TYR A 165 1.77 -8.17 -2.55
C TYR A 165 1.55 -6.70 -2.84
N HIS A 166 2.37 -6.15 -3.73
CA HIS A 166 2.19 -4.83 -4.30
C HIS A 166 1.86 -4.95 -5.79
N TYR A 167 1.04 -4.05 -6.29
CA TYR A 167 0.84 -3.85 -7.72
C TYR A 167 1.29 -2.46 -8.15
N VAL A 168 1.97 -2.40 -9.29
CA VAL A 168 2.39 -1.17 -9.97
C VAL A 168 1.88 -1.21 -11.41
N GLY A 169 0.94 -0.34 -11.77
CA GLY A 169 0.37 -0.25 -13.11
C GLY A 169 1.33 0.38 -14.12
N LYS A 170 1.22 -0.03 -15.40
CA LYS A 170 1.97 0.60 -16.50
C LYS A 170 1.27 1.82 -17.10
N GLU A 171 -0.05 1.87 -17.00
CA GLU A 171 -0.86 2.92 -17.63
C GLU A 171 -0.81 4.23 -16.83
N ILE A 172 -0.70 5.34 -17.56
CA ILE A 172 -0.83 6.69 -17.02
C ILE A 172 -2.32 7.07 -17.02
N ILE A 173 -2.86 7.32 -15.82
CA ILE A 173 -4.28 7.57 -15.61
C ILE A 173 -4.51 8.95 -15.01
N SER A 174 -5.73 9.46 -15.19
CA SER A 174 -6.18 10.69 -14.52
C SER A 174 -6.47 10.43 -13.04
N TYR A 175 -6.62 11.51 -12.28
CA TYR A 175 -7.01 11.42 -10.88
C TYR A 175 -8.41 10.79 -10.71
N GLU A 176 -9.34 11.12 -11.59
CA GLU A 176 -10.71 10.58 -11.56
C GLU A 176 -10.70 9.06 -11.76
N THR A 177 -9.92 8.57 -12.73
CA THR A 177 -9.73 7.13 -12.95
C THR A 177 -9.05 6.46 -11.76
N LEU A 178 -8.07 7.11 -11.14
CA LEU A 178 -7.43 6.59 -9.92
C LEU A 178 -8.47 6.41 -8.79
N VAL A 179 -9.29 7.43 -8.53
CA VAL A 179 -10.33 7.37 -7.50
C VAL A 179 -11.34 6.27 -7.79
N GLU A 180 -11.80 6.15 -9.04
CA GLU A 180 -12.73 5.09 -9.45
C GLU A 180 -12.15 3.70 -9.19
N LEU A 181 -10.89 3.46 -9.57
CA LEU A 181 -10.20 2.19 -9.37
C LEU A 181 -9.99 1.87 -7.88
N LEU A 182 -9.62 2.87 -7.07
CA LEU A 182 -9.50 2.71 -5.62
C LEU A 182 -10.84 2.35 -4.97
N ILE A 183 -11.92 3.02 -5.35
CA ILE A 183 -13.26 2.67 -4.85
C ILE A 183 -13.65 1.25 -5.27
N LYS A 184 -13.43 0.88 -6.53
CA LYS A 184 -13.69 -0.49 -7.00
C LYS A 184 -12.85 -1.54 -6.27
N SER A 185 -11.62 -1.19 -5.87
CA SER A 185 -10.74 -2.10 -5.14
C SER A 185 -11.30 -2.51 -3.77
N LEU A 186 -12.14 -1.68 -3.15
CA LEU A 186 -12.78 -1.98 -1.86
C LEU A 186 -13.74 -3.18 -1.92
N PHE A 187 -14.30 -3.51 -3.10
CA PHE A 187 -15.12 -4.72 -3.27
C PHE A 187 -14.32 -6.02 -3.11
N PHE A 188 -12.99 -5.94 -3.13
CA PHE A 188 -12.10 -7.08 -2.96
C PHE A 188 -11.46 -7.16 -1.57
N SER A 189 -11.88 -6.32 -0.61
CA SER A 189 -11.42 -6.48 0.77
C SER A 189 -11.96 -7.78 1.39
N PRO A 190 -11.15 -8.51 2.18
CA PRO A 190 -9.86 -8.10 2.74
C PRO A 190 -8.62 -8.46 1.90
N ILE A 191 -8.78 -8.97 0.67
CA ILE A 191 -7.63 -9.27 -0.22
C ILE A 191 -6.84 -7.99 -0.53
N ILE A 192 -7.54 -6.89 -0.78
CA ILE A 192 -6.98 -5.53 -0.84
C ILE A 192 -7.20 -4.85 0.52
N ASP A 193 -6.16 -4.19 1.03
CA ASP A 193 -6.20 -3.51 2.32
C ASP A 193 -7.14 -2.28 2.26
N ARG A 194 -8.35 -2.40 2.83
CA ARG A 194 -9.30 -1.28 2.86
C ARG A 194 -8.79 -0.06 3.62
N THR A 195 -7.98 -0.27 4.66
CA THR A 195 -7.44 0.82 5.48
C THR A 195 -6.39 1.58 4.69
N TRP A 196 -5.53 0.86 3.97
CA TRP A 196 -4.59 1.46 3.03
C TRP A 196 -5.33 2.27 1.96
N VAL A 197 -6.36 1.71 1.33
CA VAL A 197 -7.17 2.41 0.30
C VAL A 197 -7.81 3.68 0.86
N ALA A 198 -8.41 3.62 2.05
CA ALA A 198 -9.00 4.78 2.71
C ALA A 198 -7.98 5.90 2.92
N HIS A 199 -6.76 5.55 3.38
CA HIS A 199 -5.68 6.52 3.52
C HIS A 199 -5.22 7.10 2.18
N GLN A 200 -5.16 6.32 1.10
CA GLN A 200 -4.77 6.83 -0.22
C GLN A 200 -5.82 7.78 -0.80
N LEU A 201 -7.10 7.51 -0.56
CA LEU A 201 -8.20 8.40 -0.95
C LEU A 201 -8.12 9.75 -0.20
N ILE A 202 -7.77 9.75 1.08
CA ILE A 202 -7.52 10.98 1.87
C ILE A 202 -6.33 11.76 1.29
N GLU A 203 -5.22 11.08 0.98
CA GLU A 203 -4.00 11.69 0.42
C GLU A 203 -4.12 12.08 -1.06
N LYS A 204 -5.24 11.74 -1.70
CA LYS A 204 -5.49 11.95 -3.15
C LYS A 204 -4.37 11.40 -4.04
N SER A 205 -3.61 10.44 -3.53
CA SER A 205 -2.50 9.79 -4.22
C SER A 205 -2.15 8.51 -3.45
N CYS A 206 -1.67 7.50 -4.16
CA CYS A 206 -1.24 6.24 -3.55
C CYS A 206 0.24 6.27 -3.22
N SER A 207 0.68 5.55 -2.19
CA SER A 207 2.11 5.33 -1.92
C SER A 207 2.40 3.88 -1.54
N LEU A 208 3.48 3.33 -2.10
CA LEU A 208 3.99 1.99 -1.76
C LEU A 208 5.48 2.06 -1.43
N ARG A 209 5.91 1.29 -0.41
CA ARG A 209 7.33 1.24 -0.05
C ARG A 209 8.16 0.69 -1.20
N ILE A 210 9.36 1.25 -1.37
CA ILE A 210 10.35 0.76 -2.35
C ILE A 210 11.60 0.18 -1.69
N GLY A 211 11.84 0.48 -0.41
CA GLY A 211 12.98 -0.01 0.35
C GLY A 211 12.69 -1.27 1.18
N TYR A 212 13.67 -1.61 2.02
CA TYR A 212 13.62 -2.78 2.89
C TYR A 212 12.66 -2.57 4.07
N LYS A 213 11.87 -3.60 4.38
CA LYS A 213 11.19 -3.74 5.67
C LYS A 213 11.48 -5.15 6.19
N HIS A 214 11.97 -5.24 7.42
CA HIS A 214 12.41 -6.51 8.02
C HIS A 214 13.38 -7.31 7.12
N ASN A 215 14.35 -6.62 6.50
CA ASN A 215 15.31 -7.20 5.55
C ASN A 215 14.70 -7.76 4.24
N VAL A 216 13.45 -7.42 3.92
CA VAL A 216 12.81 -7.78 2.65
C VAL A 216 12.53 -6.53 1.81
N GLU A 217 13.04 -6.54 0.58
CA GLU A 217 12.74 -5.57 -0.48
C GLU A 217 11.67 -6.15 -1.41
N PRO A 218 10.71 -5.34 -1.92
CA PRO A 218 9.74 -5.81 -2.90
C PRO A 218 10.40 -6.35 -4.18
N LYS A 219 10.00 -7.56 -4.60
CA LYS A 219 10.53 -8.24 -5.78
C LYS A 219 9.43 -8.64 -6.74
N LEU A 220 9.63 -8.35 -8.02
CA LEU A 220 8.74 -8.78 -9.10
C LEU A 220 8.58 -10.31 -9.09
N ILE A 221 7.33 -10.76 -9.10
CA ILE A 221 6.95 -12.17 -9.24
C ILE A 221 6.10 -12.44 -10.48
N TYR A 222 5.44 -11.41 -11.02
CA TYR A 222 4.59 -11.55 -12.19
C TYR A 222 4.45 -10.23 -12.93
N GLU A 223 4.54 -10.27 -14.25
CA GLU A 223 4.32 -9.12 -15.13
C GLU A 223 3.09 -9.37 -16.01
N LEU A 224 2.16 -8.42 -15.99
CA LEU A 224 1.03 -8.37 -16.89
C LEU A 224 1.48 -7.59 -18.13
N ASN A 225 1.65 -8.31 -19.23
CA ASN A 225 1.82 -7.71 -20.54
C ASN A 225 0.43 -7.50 -21.15
N GLY A 226 0.12 -6.26 -21.53
CA GLY A 226 -1.14 -5.93 -22.19
C GLY A 226 -1.42 -6.84 -23.39
N LYS A 227 -2.69 -6.98 -23.76
CA LYS A 227 -3.07 -7.63 -25.01
C LYS A 227 -2.74 -6.75 -26.21
#